data_AF-A0A3N1I9H7-F1
#
_entry.id   AF-A0A3N1I9H7-F1
#
_cell.length_a   1.000
_cell.length_b   1.000
_cell.length_c   1.000
_cell.angle_alpha   90.00
_cell.angle_beta   90.00
_cell.angle_gamma   90.00
#
_symmetry.space_group_name_H-M   'P 1'
#
loop_
_entity.id
_entity.type
_entity.pdbx_description
1 polymer ?
#
loop_
_entity_poly.entity_id
_entity_poly.type
_entity_poly.pdbx_seq_one_letter_code
_entity_poly.pdbx_strand_id
1 'polypeptide(L)'
;MPAKNDGPEAGPQSKSEQTRALILETAMRLFQERGYDKTTMRAIATEAGVSVGNAYYYFEGKEHLIQGFYDRIAAEHREAVREVLDRETDLEARLAGVLTAWLDIAKPYHEFAVQFFKNAADPDSPLSPFSPESEHAREQAISVHREVLAGSKSKVAPELRDVLPELMWLSQMGLVLYWVFDRTQERERSYRLARRGARLTARGVALARFRVLRPLVLEVHELFTDFLPGMTKVLPDPGRDRGE
;
A
#
# COMPACT_ATOMS: atom_id res chain seq x y z
N MET A 1 -35.93 -30.75 -2.59
CA MET A 1 -35.90 -29.31 -2.93
C MET A 1 -34.62 -28.73 -2.35
N PRO A 2 -33.65 -28.26 -3.13
CA PRO A 2 -32.48 -27.61 -2.55
C PRO A 2 -32.82 -26.13 -2.27
N ALA A 3 -32.51 -25.69 -1.06
CA ALA A 3 -32.64 -24.32 -0.61
C ALA A 3 -31.69 -23.40 -1.40
N LYS A 4 -32.21 -22.25 -1.81
CA LYS A 4 -31.49 -21.18 -2.48
C LYS A 4 -30.62 -20.47 -1.44
N ASN A 5 -29.29 -20.58 -1.58
CA ASN A 5 -28.34 -19.80 -0.79
C ASN A 5 -28.26 -18.40 -1.40
N ASP A 6 -29.10 -17.50 -0.92
CA ASP A 6 -28.96 -16.06 -1.17
C ASP A 6 -27.86 -15.54 -0.21
N GLY A 7 -26.61 -15.57 -0.66
CA GLY A 7 -25.54 -14.81 -0.01
C GLY A 7 -25.82 -13.30 -0.11
N PRO A 8 -25.25 -12.46 0.75
CA PRO A 8 -25.54 -11.03 0.73
C PRO A 8 -25.00 -10.43 -0.58
N GLU A 9 -25.88 -10.20 -1.55
CA GLU A 9 -25.60 -9.33 -2.68
C GLU A 9 -25.25 -7.94 -2.11
N ALA A 10 -24.09 -7.42 -2.51
CA ALA A 10 -23.67 -6.07 -2.16
C ALA A 10 -24.77 -5.09 -2.61
N GLY A 11 -25.49 -4.50 -1.65
CA GLY A 11 -26.59 -3.59 -1.92
C GLY A 11 -26.14 -2.37 -2.75
N PRO A 12 -27.07 -1.68 -3.44
CA PRO A 12 -26.73 -0.52 -4.25
C PRO A 12 -26.01 0.55 -3.40
N GLN A 13 -24.83 0.99 -3.86
CA GLN A 13 -24.06 2.06 -3.22
C GLN A 13 -24.97 3.26 -2.95
N SER A 14 -24.87 3.85 -1.76
CA SER A 14 -25.63 5.02 -1.39
C SER A 14 -25.30 6.20 -2.33
N LYS A 15 -26.24 7.12 -2.53
CA LYS A 15 -25.99 8.37 -3.29
C LYS A 15 -24.79 9.16 -2.75
N SER A 16 -24.54 9.05 -1.44
CA SER A 16 -23.40 9.67 -0.76
C SER A 16 -22.07 9.05 -1.23
N GLU A 17 -21.97 7.72 -1.23
CA GLU A 17 -20.77 7.00 -1.69
C GLU A 17 -20.50 7.21 -3.18
N GLN A 18 -21.55 7.23 -4.00
CA GLN A 18 -21.42 7.54 -5.44
C GLN A 18 -20.86 8.95 -5.67
N THR A 19 -21.33 9.94 -4.89
CA THR A 19 -20.83 11.33 -4.99
C THR A 19 -19.38 11.41 -4.53
N ARG A 20 -19.02 10.73 -3.43
CA ARG A 20 -17.64 10.66 -2.94
C ARG A 20 -16.70 10.04 -3.99
N ALA A 21 -17.10 8.93 -4.60
CA ALA A 21 -16.34 8.27 -5.66
C ALA A 21 -16.16 9.19 -6.89
N LEU A 22 -17.23 9.86 -7.34
CA LEU A 22 -17.19 10.81 -8.45
C LEU A 22 -16.17 11.95 -8.22
N ILE A 23 -16.16 12.52 -7.01
CA ILE A 23 -15.21 13.58 -6.65
C ILE A 23 -13.77 13.06 -6.69
N LEU A 24 -13.53 11.86 -6.14
CA LEU A 24 -12.21 11.24 -6.11
C LEU A 24 -11.69 10.92 -7.54
N GLU A 25 -12.52 10.31 -8.37
CA GLU A 25 -12.19 10.01 -9.77
C GLU A 25 -11.88 11.27 -10.56
N THR A 26 -12.70 12.31 -10.39
CA THR A 26 -12.48 13.61 -11.03
C THR A 26 -11.17 14.25 -10.56
N ALA A 27 -10.90 14.20 -9.26
CA ALA A 27 -9.66 14.73 -8.70
C ALA A 27 -8.43 14.04 -9.28
N MET A 28 -8.43 12.71 -9.32
CA MET A 28 -7.30 11.94 -9.84
C MET A 28 -7.04 12.18 -11.32
N ARG A 29 -8.11 12.26 -12.12
CA ARG A 29 -7.98 12.63 -13.53
C ARG A 29 -7.38 14.02 -13.69
N LEU A 30 -7.86 15.01 -12.92
CA LEU A 30 -7.30 16.37 -12.95
C LEU A 30 -5.85 16.41 -12.45
N PHE A 31 -5.49 15.60 -11.45
CA PHE A 31 -4.10 15.50 -10.99
C PHE A 31 -3.18 14.90 -12.05
N GLN A 32 -3.66 13.92 -12.83
CA GLN A 32 -2.90 13.35 -13.94
C GLN A 32 -2.73 14.36 -15.09
N GLU A 33 -3.81 15.08 -15.45
CA GLU A 33 -3.83 16.03 -16.57
C GLU A 33 -3.07 17.35 -16.26
N ARG A 34 -3.22 17.87 -15.04
CA ARG A 34 -2.75 19.23 -14.67
C ARG A 34 -1.63 19.22 -13.63
N GLY A 35 -1.38 18.10 -12.99
CA GLY A 35 -0.51 17.98 -11.82
C GLY A 35 -1.24 18.32 -10.51
N TYR A 36 -0.78 17.72 -9.40
CA TYR A 36 -1.34 17.94 -8.06
C TYR A 36 -1.30 19.41 -7.63
N ASP A 37 -0.16 20.08 -7.81
CA ASP A 37 0.06 21.45 -7.30
C ASP A 37 -0.89 22.46 -7.94
N LYS A 38 -1.10 22.35 -9.26
CA LYS A 38 -1.91 23.28 -10.06
C LYS A 38 -3.41 23.02 -9.96
N THR A 39 -3.81 21.86 -9.44
CA THR A 39 -5.22 21.51 -9.26
C THR A 39 -5.75 22.11 -7.96
N THR A 40 -7.00 22.57 -7.96
CA THR A 40 -7.66 23.18 -6.80
C THR A 40 -8.97 22.44 -6.47
N MET A 41 -9.39 22.45 -5.21
CA MET A 41 -10.69 21.90 -4.79
C MET A 41 -11.87 22.50 -5.58
N ARG A 42 -11.78 23.80 -5.92
CA ARG A 42 -12.78 24.47 -6.75
C ARG A 42 -12.84 23.89 -8.16
N ALA A 43 -11.69 23.68 -8.81
CA ALA A 43 -11.64 23.08 -10.14
C ALA A 43 -12.21 21.66 -10.13
N ILE A 44 -11.90 20.87 -9.09
CA ILE A 44 -12.44 19.52 -8.92
C ILE A 44 -13.95 19.55 -8.75
N ALA A 45 -14.48 20.42 -7.89
CA ALA A 45 -15.92 20.55 -7.67
C ALA A 45 -16.67 20.94 -8.96
N THR A 46 -16.16 21.95 -9.68
CA THR A 46 -16.73 22.38 -10.97
C THR A 46 -16.76 21.25 -11.98
N GLU A 47 -15.64 20.52 -12.13
CA GLU A 47 -15.51 19.43 -13.10
C GLU A 47 -16.38 18.22 -12.72
N ALA A 48 -16.52 17.94 -11.43
CA ALA A 48 -17.38 16.86 -10.91
C ALA A 48 -18.87 17.23 -10.92
N GLY A 49 -19.23 18.46 -11.29
CA GLY A 49 -20.62 18.93 -11.31
C GLY A 49 -21.24 19.07 -9.91
N VAL A 50 -20.44 19.29 -8.87
CA VAL A 50 -20.89 19.46 -7.48
C VAL A 50 -20.57 20.87 -6.97
N SER A 51 -21.27 21.31 -5.91
CA SER A 51 -20.90 22.57 -5.26
C SER A 51 -19.55 22.43 -4.54
N VAL A 52 -18.81 23.53 -4.41
CA VAL A 52 -17.53 23.56 -3.67
C VAL A 52 -17.74 23.12 -2.22
N GLY A 53 -18.83 23.56 -1.57
CA GLY A 53 -19.17 23.13 -0.22
C GLY A 53 -19.43 21.63 -0.12
N ASN A 54 -20.08 21.02 -1.13
CA ASN A 54 -20.29 19.58 -1.18
C ASN A 54 -18.96 18.83 -1.38
N ALA A 55 -18.02 19.36 -2.18
CA ALA A 55 -16.70 18.77 -2.32
C ALA A 55 -15.91 18.79 -0.99
N TYR A 56 -15.93 19.92 -0.27
CA TYR A 56 -15.29 20.02 1.05
C TYR A 56 -15.97 19.17 2.13
N TYR A 57 -17.28 18.91 2.01
CA TYR A 57 -17.99 18.00 2.90
C TYR A 57 -17.43 16.56 2.83
N TYR A 58 -17.03 16.10 1.63
CA TYR A 58 -16.44 14.75 1.47
C TYR A 58 -14.92 14.71 1.67
N PHE A 59 -14.22 15.79 1.30
CA PHE A 59 -12.77 15.87 1.36
C PHE A 59 -12.33 17.27 1.81
N GLU A 60 -11.77 17.37 3.01
CA GLU A 60 -11.39 18.66 3.62
C GLU A 60 -10.23 19.37 2.89
N GLY A 61 -9.60 18.70 1.92
CA GLY A 61 -8.50 19.25 1.13
C GLY A 61 -8.03 18.28 0.05
N LYS A 62 -6.99 18.69 -0.68
CA LYS A 62 -6.37 17.84 -1.72
C LYS A 62 -5.61 16.67 -1.11
N GLU A 63 -5.12 16.85 0.11
CA GLU A 63 -4.42 15.86 0.90
C GLU A 63 -5.36 14.68 1.21
N HIS A 64 -6.60 14.97 1.62
CA HIS A 64 -7.62 13.94 1.86
C HIS A 64 -8.03 13.18 0.58
N LEU A 65 -7.93 13.81 -0.59
CA LEU A 65 -8.14 13.12 -1.87
C LEU A 65 -7.01 12.13 -2.17
N ILE A 66 -5.77 12.45 -1.81
CA ILE A 66 -4.64 11.52 -1.93
C ILE A 66 -4.81 10.35 -0.97
N GLN A 67 -5.25 10.61 0.27
CA GLN A 67 -5.55 9.53 1.21
C GLN A 67 -6.67 8.61 0.68
N GLY A 68 -7.74 9.19 0.14
CA GLY A 68 -8.78 8.42 -0.54
C GLY A 68 -8.27 7.61 -1.74
N PHE A 69 -7.27 8.12 -2.47
CA PHE A 69 -6.61 7.36 -3.54
C PHE A 69 -5.77 6.19 -2.99
N TYR A 70 -4.99 6.40 -1.92
CA TYR A 70 -4.23 5.34 -1.27
C TYR A 70 -5.14 4.23 -0.72
N ASP A 71 -6.26 4.60 -0.10
CA ASP A 71 -7.26 3.63 0.36
C ASP A 71 -7.84 2.84 -0.81
N ARG A 72 -8.15 3.52 -1.91
CA ARG A 72 -8.70 2.88 -3.11
C ARG A 72 -7.71 1.90 -3.73
N ILE A 73 -6.45 2.30 -3.95
CA ILE A 73 -5.45 1.41 -4.55
C ILE A 73 -5.12 0.23 -3.62
N ALA A 74 -5.13 0.44 -2.30
CA ALA A 74 -4.96 -0.64 -1.33
C ALA A 74 -6.12 -1.64 -1.40
N ALA A 75 -7.36 -1.16 -1.52
CA ALA A 75 -8.54 -2.02 -1.68
C ALA A 75 -8.55 -2.77 -3.02
N GLU A 76 -8.23 -2.09 -4.13
CA GLU A 76 -8.07 -2.71 -5.45
C GLU A 76 -7.00 -3.80 -5.43
N HIS A 77 -5.85 -3.51 -4.80
CA HIS A 77 -4.77 -4.49 -4.63
C HIS A 77 -5.20 -5.69 -3.81
N ARG A 78 -5.88 -5.47 -2.69
CA ARG A 78 -6.42 -6.55 -1.85
C ARG A 78 -7.39 -7.45 -2.60
N GLU A 79 -8.22 -6.89 -3.48
CA GLU A 79 -9.12 -7.69 -4.32
C GLU A 79 -8.34 -8.52 -5.36
N ALA A 80 -7.42 -7.89 -6.09
CA ALA A 80 -6.69 -8.55 -7.17
C ALA A 80 -5.76 -9.68 -6.70
N VAL A 81 -5.36 -9.67 -5.43
CA VAL A 81 -4.48 -10.73 -4.90
C VAL A 81 -5.23 -11.96 -4.40
N ARG A 82 -6.56 -11.94 -4.28
CA ARG A 82 -7.32 -13.07 -3.72
C ARG A 82 -7.03 -14.38 -4.43
N GLU A 83 -7.13 -14.39 -5.76
CA GLU A 83 -6.89 -15.60 -6.56
C GLU A 83 -5.48 -16.18 -6.36
N VAL A 84 -4.46 -15.32 -6.32
CA VAL A 84 -3.08 -15.79 -6.14
C VAL A 84 -2.82 -16.27 -4.72
N LEU A 85 -3.44 -15.64 -3.71
CA LEU A 85 -3.37 -16.07 -2.31
C LEU A 85 -4.21 -17.32 -2.03
N ASP A 86 -5.21 -17.63 -2.84
CA ASP A 86 -5.95 -18.89 -2.72
C ASP A 86 -5.21 -20.05 -3.40
N ARG A 87 -4.58 -19.77 -4.55
CA ARG A 87 -3.94 -20.79 -5.39
C ARG A 87 -2.54 -21.20 -4.92
N GLU A 88 -1.72 -20.23 -4.51
CA GLU A 88 -0.29 -20.46 -4.24
C GLU A 88 -0.02 -20.76 -2.77
N THR A 89 0.85 -21.74 -2.47
CA THR A 89 1.24 -22.08 -1.08
C THR A 89 2.73 -21.88 -0.81
N ASP A 90 3.53 -21.65 -1.85
CA ASP A 90 4.94 -21.30 -1.75
C ASP A 90 5.09 -19.79 -1.48
N LEU A 91 5.96 -19.42 -0.54
CA LEU A 91 6.15 -18.02 -0.16
C LEU A 91 6.68 -17.14 -1.30
N GLU A 92 7.63 -17.65 -2.10
CA GLU A 92 8.16 -16.92 -3.26
C GLU A 92 7.05 -16.68 -4.29
N ALA A 93 6.26 -17.71 -4.60
CA ALA A 93 5.16 -17.61 -5.56
C ALA A 93 4.06 -16.64 -5.09
N ARG A 94 3.65 -16.73 -3.83
CA ARG A 94 2.66 -15.82 -3.22
C ARG A 94 3.14 -14.37 -3.29
N LEU A 95 4.36 -14.09 -2.81
CA LEU A 95 4.90 -12.72 -2.78
C LEU A 95 5.12 -12.17 -4.20
N ALA A 96 5.65 -12.98 -5.12
CA ALA A 96 5.82 -12.56 -6.52
C ALA A 96 4.46 -12.23 -7.17
N GLY A 97 3.45 -13.04 -6.91
CA GLY A 97 2.07 -12.81 -7.36
C GLY A 97 1.49 -11.51 -6.83
N VAL A 98 1.59 -11.28 -5.51
CA VAL A 98 1.12 -10.06 -4.86
C VAL A 98 1.80 -8.81 -5.41
N LEU A 99 3.13 -8.82 -5.56
CA LEU A 99 3.86 -7.68 -6.11
C LEU A 99 3.57 -7.45 -7.61
N THR A 100 3.29 -8.51 -8.37
CA THR A 100 2.89 -8.41 -9.78
C THR A 100 1.49 -7.81 -9.90
N ALA A 101 0.53 -8.26 -9.10
CA ALA A 101 -0.83 -7.71 -9.07
C ALA A 101 -0.82 -6.22 -8.69
N TRP A 102 0.06 -5.81 -7.76
CA TRP A 102 0.25 -4.40 -7.44
C TRP A 102 0.70 -3.59 -8.66
N LEU A 103 1.70 -4.08 -9.41
CA LEU A 103 2.18 -3.42 -10.63
C LEU A 103 1.10 -3.30 -11.71
N ASP A 104 0.27 -4.34 -11.86
CA ASP A 104 -0.82 -4.36 -12.84
C ASP A 104 -1.89 -3.29 -12.53
N ILE A 105 -2.27 -3.14 -11.26
CA ILE A 105 -3.21 -2.11 -10.81
C ILE A 105 -2.58 -0.72 -10.86
N ALA A 106 -1.30 -0.59 -10.51
CA ALA A 106 -0.61 0.69 -10.50
C ALA A 106 -0.36 1.25 -11.91
N LYS A 107 -0.34 0.38 -12.94
CA LYS A 107 0.01 0.71 -14.33
C LYS A 107 -0.69 1.96 -14.89
N PRO A 108 -2.02 2.14 -14.76
CA PRO A 108 -2.71 3.33 -15.30
C PRO A 108 -2.28 4.62 -14.61
N TYR A 109 -1.76 4.55 -13.38
CA TYR A 109 -1.39 5.68 -12.54
C TYR A 109 0.09 6.06 -12.66
N HIS A 110 0.86 5.45 -13.57
CA HIS A 110 2.30 5.69 -13.64
C HIS A 110 2.66 7.15 -13.92
N GLU A 111 2.01 7.80 -14.88
CA GLU A 111 2.29 9.21 -15.20
C GLU A 111 1.96 10.12 -14.02
N PHE A 112 0.86 9.85 -13.32
CA PHE A 112 0.50 10.55 -12.09
C PHE A 112 1.56 10.32 -11.01
N ALA A 113 1.98 9.08 -10.77
CA ALA A 113 2.98 8.74 -9.76
C ALA A 113 4.33 9.44 -10.00
N VAL A 114 4.78 9.55 -11.26
CA VAL A 114 6.01 10.29 -11.63
C VAL A 114 5.90 11.78 -11.26
N GLN A 115 4.78 12.41 -11.58
CA GLN A 115 4.57 13.83 -11.27
C GLN A 115 4.37 14.08 -9.77
N PHE A 116 3.72 13.14 -9.09
CA PHE A 116 3.35 13.21 -7.69
C PHE A 116 4.50 12.83 -6.75
N PHE A 117 5.49 12.06 -7.22
CA PHE A 117 6.60 11.57 -6.40
C PHE A 117 7.26 12.66 -5.57
N LYS A 118 7.52 13.84 -6.15
CA LYS A 118 8.14 14.96 -5.42
C LYS A 118 7.34 15.44 -4.20
N ASN A 119 6.01 15.28 -4.21
CA ASN A 119 5.11 15.72 -3.15
C ASN A 119 4.96 14.64 -2.06
N ALA A 120 5.04 13.37 -2.46
CA ALA A 120 4.97 12.22 -1.56
C ALA A 120 6.34 11.82 -0.97
N ALA A 121 7.45 12.22 -1.58
CA ALA A 121 8.80 11.90 -1.12
C ALA A 121 9.30 12.82 0.00
N ASP A 122 8.57 13.89 0.30
CA ASP A 122 8.83 14.74 1.46
C ASP A 122 8.42 13.98 2.74
N PRO A 123 9.36 13.67 3.65
CA PRO A 123 9.06 12.88 4.85
C PRO A 123 8.13 13.60 5.83
N ASP A 124 8.07 14.93 5.80
CA ASP A 124 7.22 15.74 6.68
C ASP A 124 5.84 16.02 6.05
N SER A 125 5.61 15.55 4.83
CA SER A 125 4.36 15.75 4.10
C SER A 125 3.30 14.72 4.52
N PRO A 126 2.03 15.14 4.72
CA PRO A 126 0.91 14.22 4.94
C PRO A 126 0.58 13.37 3.71
N LEU A 127 1.28 13.60 2.59
CA LEU A 127 1.15 12.83 1.35
C LEU A 127 2.12 11.64 1.30
N SER A 128 3.08 11.61 2.21
CA SER A 128 4.02 10.50 2.32
C SER A 128 3.29 9.22 2.71
N PRO A 129 3.58 8.07 2.07
CA PRO A 129 3.01 6.78 2.49
C PRO A 129 3.44 6.38 3.92
N PHE A 130 4.47 7.02 4.47
CA PHE A 130 4.96 6.84 5.84
C PHE A 130 4.30 7.78 6.85
N SER A 131 3.50 8.75 6.40
CA SER A 131 2.87 9.71 7.29
C SER A 131 1.79 9.07 8.18
N PRO A 132 1.44 9.70 9.31
CA PRO A 132 0.29 9.28 10.14
C PRO A 132 -1.03 9.27 9.36
N GLU A 133 -1.24 10.22 8.45
CA GLU A 133 -2.45 10.32 7.64
C GLU A 133 -2.62 9.11 6.71
N SER A 134 -1.51 8.52 6.25
CA SER A 134 -1.49 7.33 5.40
C SER A 134 -1.59 6.00 6.18
N GLU A 135 -1.79 6.04 7.50
CA GLU A 135 -1.82 4.84 8.35
C GLU A 135 -2.86 3.81 7.89
N HIS A 136 -4.07 4.25 7.53
CA HIS A 136 -5.12 3.33 7.12
C HIS A 136 -4.73 2.51 5.88
N ALA A 137 -4.30 3.18 4.81
CA ALA A 137 -3.85 2.53 3.59
C ALA A 137 -2.60 1.66 3.83
N ARG A 138 -1.66 2.13 4.67
CA ARG A 138 -0.47 1.37 5.03
C ARG A 138 -0.82 0.08 5.77
N GLU A 139 -1.70 0.12 6.75
CA GLU A 139 -2.16 -1.09 7.46
C GLU A 139 -2.90 -2.07 6.53
N GLN A 140 -3.73 -1.57 5.60
CA GLN A 140 -4.36 -2.42 4.59
C GLN A 140 -3.30 -3.11 3.71
N ALA A 141 -2.29 -2.38 3.25
CA ALA A 141 -1.20 -2.94 2.45
C ALA A 141 -0.34 -3.95 3.25
N ILE A 142 0.01 -3.65 4.50
CA ILE A 142 0.74 -4.57 5.39
C ILE A 142 -0.09 -5.83 5.66
N SER A 143 -1.42 -5.70 5.80
CA SER A 143 -2.31 -6.85 6.02
C SER A 143 -2.24 -7.87 4.88
N VAL A 144 -2.07 -7.44 3.63
CA VAL A 144 -1.85 -8.33 2.49
C VAL A 144 -0.55 -9.14 2.68
N HIS A 145 0.52 -8.53 3.18
CA HIS A 145 1.77 -9.24 3.48
C HIS A 145 1.64 -10.20 4.68
N ARG A 146 0.80 -9.86 5.67
CA ARG A 146 0.40 -10.79 6.74
C ARG A 146 -0.28 -12.04 6.15
N GLU A 147 -1.20 -11.85 5.20
CA GLU A 147 -1.88 -12.95 4.49
C GLU A 147 -0.93 -13.78 3.61
N VAL A 148 0.06 -13.14 2.96
CA VAL A 148 1.13 -13.82 2.23
C VAL A 148 1.86 -14.80 3.14
N LEU A 149 2.30 -14.35 4.32
CA LEU A 149 3.01 -15.19 5.28
C LEU A 149 2.12 -16.29 5.87
N ALA A 150 0.92 -15.93 6.33
CA ALA A 150 0.01 -16.84 7.02
C ALA A 150 -0.45 -18.01 6.14
N GLY A 151 -0.71 -17.75 4.85
CA GLY A 151 -1.10 -18.80 3.90
C GLY A 151 0.07 -19.57 3.28
N SER A 152 1.31 -19.23 3.61
CA SER A 152 2.50 -19.92 3.07
C SER A 152 2.87 -21.16 3.89
N LYS A 153 3.53 -22.13 3.25
CA LYS A 153 4.14 -23.30 3.93
C LYS A 153 5.42 -22.96 4.71
N SER A 154 5.88 -21.70 4.67
CA SER A 154 7.12 -21.27 5.29
C SER A 154 7.01 -21.23 6.81
N LYS A 155 8.00 -21.80 7.50
CA LYS A 155 8.09 -21.72 8.97
C LYS A 155 8.70 -20.37 9.38
N VAL A 156 7.88 -19.52 9.97
CA VAL A 156 8.28 -18.21 10.50
C VAL A 156 8.45 -18.27 12.02
N ALA A 157 9.58 -17.75 12.53
CA ALA A 157 9.81 -17.64 13.96
C ALA A 157 8.78 -16.69 14.60
N PRO A 158 8.19 -16.99 15.77
CA PRO A 158 7.16 -16.16 16.39
C PRO A 158 7.55 -14.68 16.51
N GLU A 159 8.78 -14.40 16.94
CA GLU A 159 9.34 -13.05 17.10
C GLU A 159 9.49 -12.25 15.78
N LEU A 160 9.36 -12.90 14.62
CA LEU A 160 9.46 -12.25 13.30
C LEU A 160 8.10 -12.07 12.62
N ARG A 161 7.00 -12.56 13.23
CA ARG A 161 5.68 -12.56 12.58
C ARG A 161 5.11 -11.17 12.35
N ASP A 162 5.41 -10.24 13.26
CA ASP A 162 4.94 -8.85 13.16
C ASP A 162 5.92 -7.98 12.37
N VAL A 163 7.21 -8.33 12.39
CA VAL A 163 8.30 -7.62 11.71
C VAL A 163 8.31 -7.87 10.19
N LEU A 164 8.17 -9.13 9.78
CA LEU A 164 8.32 -9.50 8.37
C LEU A 164 7.29 -8.86 7.43
N PRO A 165 5.98 -8.75 7.77
CA PRO A 165 5.01 -8.04 6.94
C PRO A 165 5.42 -6.59 6.67
N GLU A 166 5.96 -5.89 7.66
CA GLU A 166 6.41 -4.51 7.49
C GLU A 166 7.66 -4.42 6.61
N LEU A 167 8.63 -5.33 6.79
CA LEU A 167 9.81 -5.41 5.91
C LEU A 167 9.44 -5.76 4.46
N MET A 168 8.42 -6.60 4.25
CA MET A 168 7.87 -6.91 2.93
C MET A 168 7.19 -5.70 2.31
N TRP A 169 6.41 -4.95 3.10
CA TRP A 169 5.82 -3.69 2.67
C TRP A 169 6.89 -2.64 2.34
N LEU A 170 7.96 -2.51 3.13
CA LEU A 170 9.11 -1.67 2.79
C LEU A 170 9.77 -2.08 1.47
N SER A 171 9.91 -3.39 1.25
CA SER A 171 10.41 -3.91 -0.03
C SER A 171 9.48 -3.54 -1.20
N GLN A 172 8.16 -3.53 -0.97
CA GLN A 172 7.18 -3.03 -1.93
C GLN A 172 7.35 -1.52 -2.15
N MET A 173 7.58 -0.70 -1.13
CA MET A 173 7.87 0.74 -1.30
C MET A 173 9.15 0.97 -2.12
N GLY A 174 10.18 0.15 -1.92
CA GLY A 174 11.37 0.14 -2.78
C GLY A 174 11.05 -0.24 -4.24
N LEU A 175 10.13 -1.18 -4.45
CA LEU A 175 9.62 -1.52 -5.79
C LEU A 175 8.81 -0.37 -6.40
N VAL A 176 7.94 0.31 -5.63
CA VAL A 176 7.17 1.48 -6.08
C VAL A 176 8.13 2.58 -6.54
N LEU A 177 9.13 2.88 -5.71
CA LEU A 177 10.18 3.85 -6.02
C LEU A 177 10.87 3.48 -7.34
N TYR A 178 11.33 2.24 -7.48
CA TYR A 178 11.97 1.79 -8.72
C TYR A 178 11.03 1.90 -9.92
N TRP A 179 9.76 1.50 -9.76
CA TRP A 179 8.75 1.52 -10.82
C TRP A 179 8.46 2.93 -11.33
N VAL A 180 8.43 3.93 -10.44
CA VAL A 180 8.31 5.35 -10.84
C VAL A 180 9.44 5.75 -11.79
N PHE A 181 10.66 5.23 -11.59
CA PHE A 181 11.83 5.56 -12.43
C PHE A 181 12.05 4.61 -13.61
N ASP A 182 11.29 3.53 -13.74
CA ASP A 182 11.47 2.55 -14.80
C ASP A 182 10.91 3.04 -16.13
N ARG A 183 11.81 3.31 -17.08
CA ARG A 183 11.49 3.78 -18.44
C ARG A 183 11.47 2.66 -19.48
N THR A 184 11.59 1.40 -19.07
CA THR A 184 11.52 0.27 -20.01
C THR A 184 10.10 0.09 -20.55
N GLN A 185 10.00 -0.54 -21.73
CA GLN A 185 8.71 -0.87 -22.34
C GLN A 185 7.86 -1.68 -21.34
N GLU A 186 6.62 -1.22 -21.10
CA GLU A 186 5.70 -1.81 -20.12
C GLU A 186 6.30 -2.01 -18.72
N ARG A 187 7.36 -1.27 -18.36
CA ARG A 187 8.07 -1.34 -17.08
C ARG A 187 8.57 -2.78 -16.78
N GLU A 188 9.03 -3.48 -17.81
CA GLU A 188 9.50 -4.89 -17.70
C GLU A 188 10.55 -5.07 -16.59
N ARG A 189 11.41 -4.07 -16.33
CA ARG A 189 12.40 -4.16 -15.25
C ARG A 189 11.76 -4.18 -13.87
N SER A 190 10.70 -3.42 -13.64
CA SER A 190 9.91 -3.45 -12.39
C SER A 190 9.31 -4.83 -12.14
N TYR A 191 8.70 -5.45 -13.17
CA TYR A 191 8.19 -6.82 -13.05
C TYR A 191 9.28 -7.85 -12.77
N ARG A 192 10.46 -7.70 -13.39
CA ARG A 192 11.62 -8.56 -13.08
C ARG A 192 12.16 -8.31 -11.67
N LEU A 193 12.16 -7.06 -11.20
CA LEU A 193 12.55 -6.71 -9.84
C LEU A 193 11.59 -7.32 -8.82
N ALA A 194 10.27 -7.25 -9.04
CA ALA A 194 9.27 -7.89 -8.19
C ALA A 194 9.53 -9.40 -8.04
N ARG A 195 9.74 -10.12 -9.15
CA ARG A 195 10.01 -11.57 -9.12
C ARG A 195 11.33 -11.91 -8.42
N ARG A 196 12.41 -11.20 -8.75
CA ARG A 196 13.73 -11.45 -8.12
C ARG A 196 13.76 -11.03 -6.65
N GLY A 197 13.09 -9.94 -6.31
CA GLY A 197 12.90 -9.46 -4.95
C GLY A 197 12.14 -10.47 -4.10
N ALA A 198 11.02 -11.00 -4.61
CA ALA A 198 10.26 -12.04 -3.93
C ALA A 198 11.11 -13.29 -3.61
N ARG A 199 11.93 -13.73 -4.58
CA ARG A 199 12.89 -14.84 -4.38
C ARG A 199 13.91 -14.54 -3.29
N LEU A 200 14.47 -13.33 -3.28
CA LEU A 200 15.43 -12.92 -2.25
C LEU A 200 14.77 -12.87 -0.87
N THR A 201 13.59 -12.26 -0.76
CA THR A 201 12.82 -12.17 0.48
C THR A 201 12.44 -13.55 1.01
N ALA A 202 11.92 -14.45 0.17
CA ALA A 202 11.58 -15.81 0.57
C ALA A 202 12.79 -16.58 1.11
N ARG A 203 13.96 -16.43 0.47
CA ARG A 203 15.23 -16.98 0.98
C ARG A 203 15.63 -16.36 2.32
N GLY A 204 15.51 -15.04 2.45
CA GLY A 204 15.77 -14.32 3.70
C GLY A 204 14.91 -14.85 4.85
N VAL A 205 13.60 -15.00 4.63
CA VAL A 205 12.66 -15.60 5.60
C VAL A 205 13.04 -17.04 5.94
N ALA A 206 13.36 -17.86 4.94
CA ALA A 206 13.77 -19.24 5.15
C ALA A 206 15.10 -19.37 5.91
N LEU A 207 16.00 -18.39 5.79
CA LEU A 207 17.25 -18.32 6.54
C LEU A 207 17.03 -17.78 7.96
N ALA A 208 16.12 -16.83 8.15
CA ALA A 208 15.77 -16.27 9.45
C ALA A 208 15.17 -17.30 10.43
N ARG A 209 14.80 -18.51 9.98
CA ARG A 209 14.47 -19.62 10.89
C ARG A 209 15.63 -20.00 11.80
N PHE A 210 16.87 -19.83 11.34
CA PHE A 210 18.07 -20.09 12.11
C PHE A 210 18.30 -18.96 13.12
N ARG A 211 18.41 -19.32 14.41
CA ARG A 211 18.56 -18.36 15.52
C ARG A 211 19.67 -17.32 15.30
N VAL A 212 20.78 -17.71 14.68
CA VAL A 212 21.93 -16.83 14.44
C VAL A 212 21.63 -15.64 13.51
N LEU A 213 20.62 -15.74 12.65
CA LEU A 213 20.28 -14.69 11.68
C LEU A 213 19.13 -13.78 12.15
N ARG A 214 18.46 -14.11 13.25
CA ARG A 214 17.29 -13.36 13.73
C ARG A 214 17.64 -11.97 14.27
N PRO A 215 18.74 -11.79 15.04
CA PRO A 215 19.15 -10.45 15.49
C PRO A 215 19.34 -9.49 14.34
N LEU A 216 19.93 -9.92 13.22
CA LEU A 216 20.12 -9.09 12.03
C LEU A 216 18.77 -8.64 11.43
N VAL A 217 17.77 -9.52 11.38
CA VAL A 217 16.44 -9.15 10.86
C VAL A 217 15.77 -8.11 11.76
N LEU A 218 15.89 -8.27 13.08
CA LEU A 218 15.36 -7.32 14.05
C LEU A 218 16.10 -5.97 13.97
N GLU A 219 17.42 -5.96 13.88
CA GLU A 219 18.24 -4.75 13.76
C GLU A 219 17.93 -3.98 12.46
N VAL A 220 17.70 -4.69 11.35
CA VAL A 220 17.25 -4.05 10.09
C VAL A 220 15.86 -3.41 10.26
N HIS A 221 14.95 -4.07 10.98
CA HIS A 221 13.64 -3.50 11.26
C HIS A 221 13.72 -2.30 12.20
N GLU A 222 14.52 -2.38 13.26
CA GLU A 222 14.77 -1.30 14.22
C GLU A 222 15.34 -0.06 13.52
N LEU A 223 16.30 -0.26 12.60
CA LEU A 223 16.84 0.80 11.76
C LEU A 223 15.76 1.51 10.94
N PHE A 224 14.73 0.81 10.47
CA PHE A 224 13.64 1.48 9.77
C PHE A 224 12.63 2.12 10.73
N THR A 225 12.34 1.51 11.88
CA THR A 225 11.42 2.11 12.86
C THR A 225 11.97 3.39 13.49
N ASP A 226 13.29 3.50 13.64
CA ASP A 226 13.94 4.67 14.23
C ASP A 226 13.99 5.86 13.26
N PHE A 227 14.02 5.60 11.96
CA PHE A 227 14.28 6.63 10.94
C PHE A 227 13.11 6.86 9.98
N LEU A 228 12.10 5.99 9.96
CA LEU A 228 10.87 6.15 9.17
C LEU A 228 9.62 6.17 10.07
N PRO A 229 8.73 7.16 9.89
CA PRO A 229 7.45 7.16 10.60
C PRO A 229 6.55 6.02 10.11
N GLY A 230 5.60 5.62 10.96
CA GLY A 230 4.52 4.70 10.59
C GLY A 230 4.84 3.21 10.67
N MET A 231 6.05 2.82 11.13
CA MET A 231 6.43 1.43 11.41
C MET A 231 6.16 1.08 12.88
N THR A 232 5.82 -0.17 13.18
CA THR A 232 5.52 -0.60 14.56
C THR A 232 6.79 -0.69 15.39
N LYS A 233 6.84 -0.04 16.57
CA LYS A 233 7.93 -0.25 17.53
C LYS A 233 7.78 -1.64 18.18
N VAL A 234 8.70 -2.56 17.88
CA VAL A 234 8.66 -3.95 18.37
C VAL A 234 9.25 -4.10 19.77
N LEU A 235 10.01 -3.10 20.24
CA LEU A 235 10.57 -3.07 21.59
C LEU A 235 10.00 -1.85 22.36
N PRO A 236 9.65 -2.00 23.64
CA PRO A 236 9.36 -0.84 24.48
C PRO A 236 10.59 0.06 24.49
N ASP A 237 10.35 1.35 24.27
CA ASP A 237 11.38 2.39 24.31
C ASP A 237 12.17 2.27 25.64
N PRO A 238 13.46 1.88 25.61
CA PRO A 238 14.25 1.71 26.83
C PRO A 238 14.47 3.04 27.58
N GLY A 239 14.03 4.17 27.02
CA GLY A 239 14.03 5.48 27.64
C GLY A 239 12.73 5.88 28.32
N ARG A 240 11.60 5.18 28.11
CA ARG A 240 10.29 5.61 28.64
C ARG A 240 9.97 5.10 30.05
N ASP A 241 10.74 4.15 30.57
CA ASP A 241 10.63 3.57 31.92
C ASP A 241 11.65 4.13 32.93
N ARG A 242 12.44 5.14 32.57
CA ARG A 242 13.22 5.91 33.55
C ARG A 242 12.44 7.18 33.91
N GLY A 243 11.54 6.99 34.87
CA GLY A 243 10.50 7.91 35.28
C GLY A 243 10.96 9.22 35.94
N GLU A 244 9.89 9.97 36.22
CA GLU A 244 9.73 11.06 37.20
C GLU A 244 10.49 10.86 38.52
#